data_AF-A0A398CY57-F1
#
_entry.id   AF-A0A398CY57-F1
#
_cell.length_a   1.000
_cell.length_b   1.000
_cell.length_c   1.000
_cell.angle_alpha   90.00
_cell.angle_beta   90.00
_cell.angle_gamma   90.00
#
_symmetry.space_group_name_H-M   'P 1'
#
loop_
_entity.id
_entity.type
_entity.pdbx_description
1 polymer ?
#
loop_
_entity_poly.entity_id
_entity_poly.type
_entity_poly.pdbx_seq_one_letter_code
_entity_poly.pdbx_strand_id
1 'polypeptide(L)'
;MRIEAWQEERDVRRSAVPLDRRLHPSNWSEQTVADKGQDEMMFMLWESRVPGSGAPECLYRGAAQSMENQGFDESVAVSLIPEGLRLARTGDVPALRRLTAHYLDALFAAPQDPLCSYLGFEYPVSWDEVLSRLPAAGTPQDEQPDSVEEKTLTGWVGQLAGGAFGTAIEGYTGQRISEVYGDVRSYVTDPETMNDDVVYELAFLDAFESHGRGLTSQDIADEWLRQIPFGWSAEWIAIQNLRAGLTPPESGSYRNPYSDWIGVQMRGMICGMLAPGQPLEAVRLAHLDGV
;
A
#
# COMPACT_ATOMS: atom_id res chain seq x y z
N MET A 1 -30.68 2.44 27.92
CA MET A 1 -31.48 1.38 27.26
C MET A 1 -30.89 1.25 25.86
N ARG A 2 -30.40 0.06 25.47
CA ARG A 2 -29.87 -0.14 24.11
C ARG A 2 -31.05 -0.03 23.14
N ILE A 3 -30.98 0.91 22.20
CA ILE A 3 -31.94 0.97 21.10
C ILE A 3 -31.43 0.03 20.03
N GLU A 4 -32.30 -0.85 19.52
CA GLU A 4 -31.92 -1.75 18.44
C GLU A 4 -31.95 -0.99 17.11
N ALA A 5 -30.95 -1.17 16.25
CA ALA A 5 -30.84 -0.44 14.97
C ALA A 5 -32.11 -0.56 14.09
N TRP A 6 -32.80 -1.71 14.14
CA TRP A 6 -34.05 -1.91 13.41
C TRP A 6 -35.20 -1.04 13.93
N GLN A 7 -35.18 -0.64 15.21
CA GLN A 7 -36.18 0.26 15.79
C GLN A 7 -35.95 1.69 15.29
N GLU A 8 -34.71 2.15 15.25
CA GLU A 8 -34.35 3.45 14.67
C GLU A 8 -34.71 3.51 13.19
N GLU A 9 -34.29 2.52 12.40
CA GLU A 9 -34.62 2.45 10.97
C GLU A 9 -36.14 2.42 10.75
N ARG A 10 -36.88 1.63 11.53
CA ARG A 10 -38.35 1.60 11.46
C ARG A 10 -38.94 2.99 11.74
N ASP A 11 -38.45 3.68 12.76
CA ASP A 11 -38.99 4.97 13.17
C ASP A 11 -38.65 6.07 12.16
N VAL A 12 -37.45 6.03 11.55
CA VAL A 12 -37.08 6.84 10.36
C VAL A 12 -38.03 6.58 9.20
N ARG A 13 -38.31 5.31 8.85
CA ARG A 13 -39.22 4.98 7.74
C ARG A 13 -40.67 5.36 8.01
N ARG A 14 -41.13 5.29 9.27
CA ARG A 14 -42.49 5.70 9.66
C ARG A 14 -42.68 7.21 9.65
N SER A 15 -41.62 7.98 9.89
CA SER A 15 -41.64 9.44 9.88
C SER A 15 -41.31 10.05 8.51
N ALA A 16 -40.69 9.29 7.61
CA ALA A 16 -40.37 9.72 6.26
C ALA A 16 -41.64 10.02 5.44
N VAL A 17 -41.65 11.16 4.74
CA VAL A 17 -42.68 11.53 3.78
C VAL A 17 -42.15 11.28 2.35
N PRO A 18 -42.83 10.48 1.51
CA PRO A 18 -42.35 10.19 0.16
C PRO A 18 -42.24 11.46 -0.71
N LEU A 19 -41.14 11.55 -1.48
CA LEU A 19 -40.99 12.56 -2.52
C LEU A 19 -41.99 12.30 -3.66
N ASP A 20 -42.72 13.31 -4.13
CA ASP A 20 -43.65 13.14 -5.25
C ASP A 20 -42.89 12.87 -6.56
N ARG A 21 -42.88 11.61 -6.99
CA ARG A 21 -42.15 11.13 -8.16
C ARG A 21 -42.68 11.65 -9.50
N ARG A 22 -43.86 12.26 -9.51
CA ARG A 22 -44.42 12.94 -10.69
C ARG A 22 -43.75 14.29 -10.93
N LEU A 23 -43.24 14.92 -9.86
CA LEU A 23 -42.56 16.21 -9.90
C LEU A 23 -41.04 16.06 -9.83
N HIS A 24 -40.56 14.99 -9.20
CA HIS A 24 -39.14 14.71 -9.01
C HIS A 24 -38.77 13.37 -9.67
N PRO A 25 -38.15 13.41 -10.87
CA PRO A 25 -37.78 12.20 -11.59
C PRO A 25 -36.69 11.40 -10.88
N SER A 26 -36.37 10.22 -11.40
CA SER A 26 -35.36 9.35 -10.80
C SER A 26 -33.95 9.75 -11.11
N ASN A 27 -33.11 9.69 -10.09
CA ASN A 27 -31.70 10.00 -10.19
C ASN A 27 -30.85 8.72 -10.23
N TRP A 28 -31.45 7.55 -10.51
CA TRP A 28 -30.70 6.29 -10.68
C TRP A 28 -29.63 6.42 -11.78
N SER A 29 -29.91 7.22 -12.82
CA SER A 29 -28.96 7.51 -13.90
C SER A 29 -27.88 8.54 -13.52
N GLU A 30 -27.95 9.19 -12.35
CA GLU A 30 -26.93 10.15 -11.90
C GLU A 30 -25.74 9.44 -11.20
N GLN A 31 -25.80 8.12 -10.97
CA GLN A 31 -24.73 7.31 -10.34
C GLN A 31 -23.39 7.27 -11.10
N THR A 32 -23.32 7.91 -12.27
CA THR A 32 -22.21 7.80 -13.22
C THR A 32 -20.83 8.23 -12.72
N VAL A 33 -20.70 9.12 -11.73
CA VAL A 33 -19.36 9.58 -11.29
C VAL A 33 -18.67 8.51 -10.44
N ALA A 34 -19.41 7.83 -9.55
CA ALA A 34 -18.86 6.75 -8.72
C ALA A 34 -18.55 5.50 -9.56
N ASP A 35 -19.44 5.15 -10.50
CA ASP A 35 -19.23 4.02 -11.42
C ASP A 35 -18.00 4.21 -12.32
N LYS A 36 -17.77 5.45 -12.79
CA LYS A 36 -16.57 5.81 -13.56
C LYS A 36 -15.29 5.63 -12.74
N GLY A 37 -15.29 6.04 -11.47
CA GLY A 37 -14.11 5.90 -10.62
C GLY A 37 -13.67 4.45 -10.38
N GLN A 38 -14.62 3.51 -10.28
CA GLN A 38 -14.30 2.08 -10.14
C GLN A 38 -13.69 1.50 -11.42
N ASP A 39 -14.23 1.87 -12.58
CA ASP A 39 -13.68 1.43 -13.86
C ASP A 39 -12.32 2.03 -14.14
N GLU A 40 -12.14 3.33 -13.84
CA GLU A 40 -10.85 4.02 -13.98
C GLU A 40 -9.75 3.35 -13.15
N MET A 41 -10.08 2.95 -11.92
CA MET A 41 -9.16 2.17 -11.08
C MET A 41 -8.81 0.83 -11.73
N MET A 42 -9.81 0.08 -12.21
CA MET A 42 -9.57 -1.20 -12.90
C MET A 42 -8.68 -1.01 -14.13
N PHE A 43 -8.90 0.02 -14.95
CA PHE A 43 -8.04 0.31 -16.09
C PHE A 43 -6.60 0.60 -15.66
N MET A 44 -6.43 1.41 -14.62
CA MET A 44 -5.12 1.75 -14.07
C MET A 44 -4.37 0.50 -13.58
N LEU A 45 -5.04 -0.45 -12.92
CA LEU A 45 -4.42 -1.71 -12.49
C LEU A 45 -4.01 -2.63 -13.66
N TRP A 46 -4.70 -2.55 -14.81
CA TRP A 46 -4.35 -3.31 -16.01
C TRP A 46 -3.24 -2.66 -16.82
N GLU A 47 -3.27 -1.35 -17.03
CA GLU A 47 -2.27 -0.64 -17.80
C GLU A 47 -2.09 0.79 -17.25
N SER A 48 -0.95 0.99 -16.60
CA SER A 48 -0.53 2.23 -15.97
C SER A 48 0.84 2.66 -16.48
N ARG A 49 1.27 3.82 -16.00
CA ARG A 49 2.67 4.23 -16.02
C ARG A 49 3.06 4.64 -14.62
N VAL A 50 4.29 4.34 -14.24
CA VAL A 50 4.90 4.85 -13.01
C VAL A 50 4.79 6.38 -13.02
N PRO A 51 4.18 7.01 -11.99
CA PRO A 51 3.90 8.45 -12.00
C PRO A 51 5.14 9.34 -12.21
N GLY A 52 6.27 8.99 -11.58
CA GLY A 52 7.51 9.78 -11.65
C GLY A 52 8.28 9.63 -12.95
N SER A 53 8.38 8.42 -13.49
CA SER A 53 9.25 8.11 -14.63
C SER A 53 8.52 7.89 -15.95
N GLY A 54 7.23 7.58 -15.91
CA GLY A 54 6.45 7.17 -17.07
C GLY A 54 6.72 5.73 -17.54
N ALA A 55 7.47 4.93 -16.77
CA ALA A 55 7.76 3.54 -17.09
C ALA A 55 6.46 2.72 -17.23
N PRO A 56 6.35 1.85 -18.25
CA PRO A 56 5.14 1.08 -18.47
C PRO A 56 4.93 0.04 -17.37
N GLU A 57 3.71 -0.08 -16.89
CA GLU A 57 3.37 -0.98 -15.80
C GLU A 57 2.03 -1.70 -16.06
N CYS A 58 1.92 -2.89 -15.48
CA CYS A 58 0.69 -3.65 -15.37
C CYS A 58 0.66 -4.25 -13.96
N LEU A 59 -0.08 -3.63 -13.05
CA LEU A 59 -0.08 -4.03 -11.64
C LEU A 59 -0.60 -5.46 -11.47
N TYR A 60 -1.57 -5.90 -12.25
CA TYR A 60 -1.99 -7.31 -12.23
C TYR A 60 -0.90 -8.27 -12.70
N ARG A 61 -0.02 -7.87 -13.63
CA ARG A 61 1.17 -8.69 -13.91
C ARG A 61 2.10 -8.76 -12.70
N GLY A 62 2.30 -7.63 -12.02
CA GLY A 62 3.06 -7.57 -10.78
C GLY A 62 2.45 -8.48 -9.69
N ALA A 63 1.13 -8.54 -9.57
CA ALA A 63 0.44 -9.39 -8.62
C ALA A 63 0.75 -10.87 -8.84
N ALA A 64 0.57 -11.34 -10.09
CA ALA A 64 0.89 -12.73 -10.44
C ALA A 64 2.37 -13.04 -10.19
N GLN A 65 3.28 -12.15 -10.61
CA GLN A 65 4.71 -12.33 -10.39
C GLN A 65 5.08 -12.37 -8.89
N SER A 66 4.41 -11.56 -8.07
CA SER A 66 4.60 -11.57 -6.62
C SER A 66 4.14 -12.89 -5.99
N MET A 67 2.97 -13.38 -6.39
CA MET A 67 2.46 -14.69 -5.96
C MET A 67 3.35 -15.85 -6.44
N GLU A 68 3.90 -15.78 -7.66
CA GLU A 68 4.90 -16.76 -8.15
C GLU A 68 6.15 -16.81 -7.25
N ASN A 69 6.63 -15.66 -6.77
CA ASN A 69 7.75 -15.61 -5.81
C ASN A 69 7.41 -16.29 -4.47
N GLN A 70 6.13 -16.29 -4.09
CA GLN A 70 5.62 -16.99 -2.90
C GLN A 70 5.36 -18.48 -3.16
N GLY A 71 5.58 -18.97 -4.39
CA GLY A 71 5.42 -20.37 -4.78
C GLY A 71 4.05 -20.74 -5.33
N PHE A 72 3.20 -19.78 -5.66
CA PHE A 72 1.91 -20.06 -6.31
C PHE A 72 2.07 -20.34 -7.81
N ASP A 73 1.32 -21.31 -8.35
CA ASP A 73 1.23 -21.57 -9.79
C ASP A 73 0.21 -20.63 -10.43
N GLU A 74 0.70 -19.47 -10.86
CA GLU A 74 -0.10 -18.41 -11.47
C GLU A 74 -0.34 -18.59 -12.98
N SER A 75 -0.03 -19.76 -13.54
CA SER A 75 -0.14 -20.02 -14.98
C SER A 75 -1.51 -19.65 -15.57
N VAL A 76 -2.59 -19.89 -14.81
CA VAL A 76 -3.96 -19.54 -15.23
C VAL A 76 -4.15 -18.02 -15.24
N ALA A 77 -3.80 -17.32 -14.16
CA ALA A 77 -3.92 -15.87 -14.07
C ALA A 77 -3.07 -15.17 -15.14
N VAL A 78 -1.82 -15.61 -15.34
CA VAL A 78 -0.90 -15.09 -16.35
C VAL A 78 -1.46 -15.27 -17.77
N SER A 79 -2.13 -16.39 -18.05
CA SER A 79 -2.72 -16.65 -19.38
C SER A 79 -3.81 -15.64 -19.78
N LEU A 80 -4.44 -14.97 -18.81
CA LEU A 80 -5.50 -13.97 -19.03
C LEU A 80 -4.95 -12.57 -19.30
N ILE A 81 -3.69 -12.29 -18.94
CA ILE A 81 -3.09 -10.95 -19.02
C ILE A 81 -3.11 -10.36 -20.44
N PRO A 82 -2.74 -11.10 -21.51
CA PRO A 82 -2.75 -10.53 -22.86
C PRO A 82 -4.14 -10.03 -23.28
N GLU A 83 -5.19 -10.76 -22.93
CA GLU A 83 -6.57 -10.36 -23.24
C GLU A 83 -7.04 -9.21 -22.34
N GLY A 84 -6.68 -9.21 -21.05
CA GLY A 84 -6.94 -8.08 -20.15
C GLY A 84 -6.36 -6.77 -20.67
N LEU A 85 -5.08 -6.78 -21.08
CA LEU A 85 -4.42 -5.63 -21.70
C LEU A 85 -5.08 -5.21 -23.02
N ARG A 86 -5.48 -6.18 -23.86
CA ARG A 86 -6.17 -5.88 -25.12
C ARG A 86 -7.50 -5.16 -24.84
N LEU A 87 -8.31 -5.69 -23.92
CA LEU A 87 -9.59 -5.14 -23.53
C LEU A 87 -9.46 -3.74 -22.94
N ALA A 88 -8.46 -3.53 -22.06
CA ALA A 88 -8.11 -2.23 -21.49
C ALA A 88 -7.85 -1.18 -22.58
N ARG A 89 -6.98 -1.50 -23.54
CA ARG A 89 -6.64 -0.61 -24.67
C ARG A 89 -7.81 -0.30 -25.59
N THR A 90 -8.69 -1.27 -25.80
CA THR A 90 -9.88 -1.09 -26.65
C THR A 90 -11.04 -0.39 -25.95
N GLY A 91 -10.98 -0.21 -24.62
CA GLY A 91 -12.04 0.41 -23.83
C GLY A 91 -13.32 -0.45 -23.69
N ASP A 92 -13.21 -1.77 -23.84
CA ASP A 92 -14.36 -2.69 -23.66
C ASP A 92 -14.59 -2.97 -22.17
N VAL A 93 -15.18 -1.99 -21.48
CA VAL A 93 -15.41 -2.00 -20.03
C VAL A 93 -16.15 -3.25 -19.55
N PRO A 94 -17.31 -3.66 -20.12
CA PRO A 94 -18.05 -4.81 -19.61
C PRO A 94 -17.27 -6.12 -19.72
N ALA A 95 -16.52 -6.31 -20.82
CA ALA A 95 -15.68 -7.50 -20.97
C ALA A 95 -14.50 -7.48 -20.01
N LEU A 96 -13.87 -6.32 -19.81
CA LEU A 96 -12.75 -6.16 -18.89
C LEU A 96 -13.15 -6.44 -17.43
N ARG A 97 -14.30 -5.93 -16.98
CA ARG A 97 -14.83 -6.23 -15.63
C ARG A 97 -14.94 -7.73 -15.36
N ARG A 98 -15.55 -8.45 -16.30
CA ARG A 98 -15.71 -9.91 -16.20
C ARG A 98 -14.37 -10.63 -16.23
N LEU A 99 -13.46 -10.24 -17.13
CA LEU A 99 -12.12 -10.84 -17.18
C LEU A 99 -11.33 -10.59 -15.89
N THR A 100 -11.42 -9.37 -15.34
CA THR A 100 -10.77 -9.01 -14.07
C THR A 100 -11.26 -9.88 -12.93
N ALA A 101 -12.57 -10.14 -12.84
CA ALA A 101 -13.12 -11.05 -11.84
C ALA A 101 -12.57 -12.48 -11.98
N HIS A 102 -12.48 -13.01 -13.20
CA HIS A 102 -11.89 -14.34 -13.44
C HIS A 102 -10.38 -14.37 -13.16
N TYR A 103 -9.67 -13.28 -13.49
CA TYR A 103 -8.25 -13.14 -13.20
C TYR A 103 -7.99 -13.16 -11.69
N LEU A 104 -8.75 -12.38 -10.90
CA LEU A 104 -8.61 -12.35 -9.45
C LEU A 104 -9.01 -13.68 -8.80
N ASP A 105 -10.06 -14.34 -9.31
CA ASP A 105 -10.43 -15.68 -8.85
C ASP A 105 -9.30 -16.69 -9.09
N ALA A 106 -8.70 -16.69 -10.29
CA ALA A 106 -7.56 -17.53 -10.61
C ALA A 106 -6.34 -17.23 -9.72
N LEU A 107 -6.00 -15.95 -9.54
CA LEU A 107 -4.88 -15.49 -8.72
C LEU A 107 -5.00 -15.98 -7.26
N PHE A 108 -6.17 -15.81 -6.65
CA PHE A 108 -6.36 -16.16 -5.24
C PHE A 108 -6.70 -17.64 -5.01
N ALA A 109 -6.98 -18.42 -6.06
CA ALA A 109 -7.23 -19.86 -5.99
C ALA A 109 -6.04 -20.71 -6.46
N ALA A 110 -4.94 -20.08 -6.87
CA ALA A 110 -3.75 -20.77 -7.37
C ALA A 110 -3.20 -21.75 -6.32
N PRO A 111 -2.80 -22.97 -6.72
CA PRO A 111 -2.14 -23.90 -5.80
C PRO A 111 -0.73 -23.41 -5.49
N GLN A 112 -0.32 -23.54 -4.22
CA GLN A 112 1.04 -23.23 -3.78
C GLN A 112 1.91 -24.49 -3.77
N ASP A 113 3.12 -24.41 -4.29
CA ASP A 113 4.13 -25.47 -4.18
C ASP A 113 4.63 -25.55 -2.72
N PRO A 114 4.35 -26.63 -1.98
CA PRO A 114 4.80 -26.78 -0.60
C PRO A 114 6.32 -26.92 -0.47
N LEU A 115 7.04 -27.14 -1.58
CA LEU A 115 8.51 -27.24 -1.61
C LEU A 115 9.18 -25.91 -2.00
N CYS A 116 8.41 -24.84 -2.24
CA CYS A 116 8.97 -23.54 -2.58
C CYS A 116 9.87 -23.02 -1.45
N SER A 117 11.04 -22.48 -1.79
CA SER A 117 12.00 -21.95 -0.83
C SER A 117 11.45 -20.77 -0.02
N TYR A 118 10.47 -20.05 -0.57
CA TYR A 118 9.76 -18.98 0.14
C TYR A 118 9.15 -19.47 1.46
N LEU A 119 8.59 -20.68 1.46
CA LEU A 119 7.98 -21.29 2.65
C LEU A 119 9.01 -21.72 3.72
N GLY A 120 10.31 -21.66 3.39
CA GLY A 120 11.39 -21.90 4.35
C GLY A 120 11.69 -20.70 5.25
N PHE A 121 11.13 -19.52 4.97
CA PHE A 121 11.27 -18.34 5.82
C PHE A 121 10.15 -18.28 6.86
N GLU A 122 10.50 -17.92 8.09
CA GLU A 122 9.53 -17.68 9.15
C GLU A 122 9.24 -16.19 9.24
N TYR A 123 7.95 -15.84 9.18
CA TYR A 123 7.45 -14.48 9.25
C TYR A 123 6.84 -14.23 10.64
N PRO A 124 7.56 -13.58 11.57
CA PRO A 124 7.00 -13.24 12.88
C PRO A 124 5.95 -12.14 12.71
N VAL A 125 4.67 -12.47 12.96
CA VAL A 125 3.54 -11.54 12.78
C VAL A 125 3.20 -10.83 14.09
N SER A 126 3.39 -11.50 15.23
CA SER A 126 3.14 -10.89 16.54
C SER A 126 4.39 -10.27 17.14
N TRP A 127 4.19 -9.26 18.01
CA TRP A 127 5.30 -8.63 18.74
C TRP A 127 6.11 -9.65 19.57
N ASP A 128 5.44 -10.60 20.21
CA ASP A 128 6.09 -11.64 21.00
C ASP A 128 6.96 -12.56 20.13
N GLU A 129 6.50 -12.90 18.92
CA GLU A 129 7.31 -13.66 17.97
C GLU A 129 8.53 -12.85 17.53
N VAL A 130 8.36 -11.58 17.16
CA VAL A 130 9.48 -10.69 16.79
C VAL A 130 10.52 -10.64 17.91
N LEU A 131 10.10 -10.38 19.14
CA LEU A 131 10.97 -10.35 20.31
C LEU A 131 11.73 -11.66 20.52
N SER A 132 11.07 -12.81 20.32
CA SER A 132 11.71 -14.13 20.47
C SER A 132 12.83 -14.40 19.45
N ARG A 133 12.83 -13.68 18.31
CA ARG A 133 13.82 -13.80 17.23
C ARG A 133 14.96 -12.81 17.34
N LEU A 134 14.81 -11.76 18.16
CA LEU A 134 15.89 -10.80 18.36
C LEU A 134 17.08 -11.46 19.07
N PRO A 135 18.32 -11.11 18.69
CA PRO A 135 19.49 -11.56 19.44
C PRO A 135 19.41 -11.05 20.88
N ALA A 136 19.99 -11.81 21.81
CA ALA A 136 20.10 -11.37 23.20
C ALA A 136 20.72 -9.97 23.25
N ALA A 137 20.02 -9.02 23.87
CA ALA A 137 20.51 -7.66 23.99
C ALA A 137 21.82 -7.64 24.78
N GLY A 138 22.85 -6.98 24.22
CA GLY A 138 24.03 -6.64 24.99
C GLY A 138 23.69 -5.65 26.10
N THR A 139 24.60 -5.45 27.05
CA THR A 139 24.47 -4.39 28.05
C THR A 139 24.29 -3.06 27.31
N PRO A 140 23.20 -2.29 27.58
CA PRO A 140 23.04 -0.97 26.99
C PRO A 140 24.30 -0.15 27.24
N GLN A 141 24.91 0.36 26.18
CA GLN A 141 25.91 1.39 26.35
C GLN A 141 25.15 2.68 26.63
N ASP A 142 25.39 3.30 27.80
CA ASP A 142 24.93 4.66 28.14
C ASP A 142 25.63 5.74 27.28
N GLU A 143 26.04 5.41 26.05
CA GLU A 143 26.52 6.39 25.11
C GLU A 143 25.30 7.09 24.51
N GLN A 144 25.04 8.32 24.97
CA GLN A 144 24.22 9.23 24.20
C GLN A 144 24.92 9.43 22.85
N PRO A 145 24.27 9.11 21.72
CA PRO A 145 24.90 9.35 20.44
C PRO A 145 25.18 10.86 20.32
N ASP A 146 26.41 11.22 20.01
CA ASP A 146 26.74 12.62 19.73
C ASP A 146 26.06 13.05 18.42
N SER A 147 25.67 14.33 18.36
CA SER A 147 25.11 14.97 17.17
C SER A 147 23.85 14.28 16.62
N VAL A 148 22.98 13.76 17.51
CA VAL A 148 21.71 13.10 17.13
C VAL A 148 20.87 13.99 16.21
N GLU A 149 20.66 15.25 16.58
CA GLU A 149 19.85 16.18 15.78
C GLU A 149 20.41 16.33 14.36
N GLU A 150 21.73 16.55 14.23
CA GLU A 150 22.40 16.68 12.93
C GLU A 150 22.33 15.38 12.11
N LYS A 151 22.55 14.23 12.74
CA LYS A 151 22.50 12.92 12.06
C LYS A 151 21.09 12.56 11.63
N THR A 152 20.09 12.82 12.46
CA THR A 152 18.68 12.61 12.12
C THR A 152 18.27 13.54 10.97
N LEU A 153 18.60 14.83 11.04
CA LEU A 153 18.31 15.78 9.97
C LEU A 153 19.01 15.39 8.66
N THR A 154 20.29 15.01 8.73
CA THR A 154 21.05 14.62 7.54
C THR A 154 20.53 13.30 6.95
N GLY A 155 20.12 12.35 7.79
CA GLY A 155 19.46 11.11 7.37
C GLY A 155 18.15 11.41 6.65
N TRP A 156 17.29 12.24 7.25
CA TRP A 156 16.02 12.69 6.66
C TRP A 156 16.23 13.39 5.32
N VAL A 157 17.16 14.34 5.22
CA VAL A 157 17.45 15.03 3.95
C VAL A 157 18.06 14.07 2.92
N GLY A 158 18.89 13.13 3.36
CA GLY A 158 19.54 12.13 2.50
C GLY A 158 18.54 11.20 1.82
N GLN A 159 17.55 10.70 2.56
CA GLN A 159 16.49 9.87 1.97
C GLN A 159 15.63 10.65 0.98
N LEU A 160 15.26 11.89 1.32
CA LEU A 160 14.49 12.76 0.42
C LEU A 160 15.24 13.03 -0.89
N ALA A 161 16.54 13.29 -0.79
CA ALA A 161 17.40 13.46 -1.95
C ALA A 161 17.47 12.17 -2.80
N GLY A 162 17.55 11.00 -2.16
CA GLY A 162 17.55 9.70 -2.83
C GLY A 162 16.25 9.41 -3.59
N GLY A 163 15.11 9.58 -2.92
CA GLY A 163 13.79 9.39 -3.53
C GLY A 163 13.54 10.36 -4.70
N ALA A 164 13.83 11.64 -4.50
CA ALA A 164 13.71 12.66 -5.55
C ALA A 164 14.65 12.41 -6.75
N PHE A 165 15.81 11.77 -6.53
CA PHE A 165 16.73 11.38 -7.60
C PHE A 165 16.20 10.19 -8.39
N GLY A 166 15.69 9.16 -7.68
CA GLY A 166 15.27 7.90 -8.27
C GLY A 166 13.96 7.99 -9.05
N THR A 167 13.01 8.83 -8.61
CA THR A 167 11.64 8.88 -9.16
C THR A 167 11.59 9.09 -10.67
N ALA A 168 12.47 9.93 -11.23
CA ALA A 168 12.47 10.24 -12.67
C ALA A 168 12.95 9.09 -13.56
N ILE A 169 13.60 8.08 -12.98
CA ILE A 169 14.22 6.95 -13.70
C ILE A 169 13.69 5.59 -13.22
N GLU A 170 12.74 5.59 -12.29
CA GLU A 170 12.10 4.40 -11.72
C GLU A 170 11.51 3.48 -12.81
N GLY A 171 11.58 2.17 -12.60
CA GLY A 171 10.99 1.18 -13.51
C GLY A 171 11.78 0.92 -14.80
N TYR A 172 12.87 1.66 -15.05
CA TYR A 172 13.78 1.40 -16.17
C TYR A 172 15.02 0.62 -15.74
N THR A 173 15.55 -0.21 -16.65
CA THR A 173 16.83 -0.89 -16.40
C THR A 173 17.99 0.09 -16.56
N GLY A 174 19.11 -0.17 -15.87
CA GLY A 174 20.31 0.66 -15.98
C GLY A 174 20.82 0.82 -17.42
N GLN A 175 20.65 -0.20 -18.27
CA GLN A 175 20.97 -0.10 -19.70
C GLN A 175 20.10 0.96 -20.39
N ARG A 176 18.77 0.94 -20.19
CA ARG A 176 17.86 1.92 -20.81
C ARG A 176 18.10 3.33 -20.30
N ILE A 177 18.38 3.47 -19.02
CA ILE A 177 18.74 4.76 -18.41
C ILE A 177 20.04 5.27 -19.06
N SER A 178 21.06 4.43 -19.18
CA SER A 178 22.34 4.79 -19.79
C SER A 178 22.24 5.15 -21.27
N GLU A 179 21.38 4.48 -22.04
CA GLU A 179 21.11 4.79 -23.46
C GLU A 179 20.51 6.20 -23.65
N VAL A 180 19.72 6.70 -22.69
CA VAL A 180 19.03 8.00 -22.78
C VAL A 180 19.83 9.11 -22.11
N TYR A 181 20.34 8.86 -20.91
CA TYR A 181 20.94 9.87 -20.01
C TYR A 181 22.46 9.73 -19.84
N GLY A 182 23.06 8.63 -20.28
CA GLY A 182 24.49 8.36 -20.07
C GLY A 182 24.83 8.00 -18.62
N ASP A 183 25.95 8.52 -18.10
CA ASP A 183 26.35 8.36 -16.71
C ASP A 183 25.66 9.41 -15.82
N VAL A 184 24.66 8.99 -15.06
CA VAL A 184 23.86 9.88 -14.22
C VAL A 184 24.60 10.20 -12.91
N ARG A 185 25.06 11.45 -12.78
CA ARG A 185 25.80 11.97 -11.60
C ARG A 185 25.08 13.10 -10.86
N SER A 186 23.92 13.51 -11.36
CA SER A 186 23.09 14.57 -10.82
C SER A 186 21.63 14.29 -11.21
N TYR A 187 20.69 14.99 -10.60
CA TYR A 187 19.29 14.94 -10.99
C TYR A 187 19.13 15.22 -12.50
N VAL A 188 18.34 14.38 -13.18
CA VAL A 188 18.06 14.51 -14.62
C VAL A 188 16.94 15.53 -14.89
N THR A 189 16.15 15.85 -13.87
CA THR A 189 15.12 16.88 -13.84
C THR A 189 15.24 17.67 -12.54
N ASP A 190 14.47 18.76 -12.39
CA ASP A 190 14.28 19.34 -11.07
C ASP A 190 13.69 18.29 -10.11
N PRO A 191 14.11 18.24 -8.84
CA PRO A 191 13.67 17.23 -7.89
C PRO A 191 12.19 17.39 -7.56
N GLU A 192 11.43 16.31 -7.70
CA GLU A 192 10.05 16.23 -7.21
C GLU A 192 10.06 16.07 -5.69
N THR A 193 9.11 16.74 -5.03
CA THR A 193 9.01 16.77 -3.56
C THR A 193 7.87 15.90 -3.03
N MET A 194 6.97 15.45 -3.90
CA MET A 194 5.89 14.53 -3.56
C MET A 194 6.24 13.11 -4.02
N ASN A 195 6.49 12.22 -3.07
CA ASN A 195 6.63 10.78 -3.32
C ASN A 195 5.92 9.97 -2.23
N ASP A 196 5.45 8.78 -2.58
CA ASP A 196 4.78 7.87 -1.66
C ASP A 196 5.69 7.44 -0.50
N ASP A 197 7.00 7.23 -0.74
CA ASP A 197 8.03 6.97 0.29
C ASP A 197 7.88 7.89 1.52
N VAL A 198 7.64 9.18 1.28
CA VAL A 198 7.62 10.22 2.31
C VAL A 198 6.22 10.42 2.89
N VAL A 199 5.18 10.24 2.08
CA VAL A 199 3.78 10.46 2.50
C VAL A 199 3.42 9.53 3.67
N TYR A 200 3.82 8.26 3.62
CA TYR A 200 3.55 7.31 4.70
C TYR A 200 4.36 7.63 5.96
N GLU A 201 5.62 8.07 5.81
CA GLU A 201 6.44 8.50 6.96
C GLU A 201 5.85 9.74 7.66
N LEU A 202 5.33 10.71 6.90
CA LEU A 202 4.65 11.88 7.45
C LEU A 202 3.37 11.49 8.20
N ALA A 203 2.56 10.59 7.65
CA ALA A 203 1.39 10.07 8.35
C ALA A 203 1.79 9.34 9.64
N PHE A 204 2.86 8.54 9.61
CA PHE A 204 3.40 7.89 10.80
C PHE A 204 3.85 8.90 11.85
N LEU A 205 4.52 9.98 11.44
CA LEU A 205 4.95 11.06 12.34
C LEU A 205 3.78 11.77 13.00
N ASP A 206 2.70 12.08 12.27
CA ASP A 206 1.50 12.72 12.82
C ASP A 206 0.80 11.80 13.84
N ALA A 207 0.73 10.49 13.55
CA ALA A 207 0.22 9.50 14.49
C ALA A 207 1.08 9.46 15.77
N PHE A 208 2.41 9.41 15.61
CA PHE A 208 3.36 9.38 16.71
C PHE A 208 3.37 10.68 17.53
N GLU A 209 3.23 11.85 16.92
CA GLU A 209 3.10 13.13 17.63
C GLU A 209 1.86 13.13 18.53
N SER A 210 0.76 12.55 18.04
CA SER A 210 -0.52 12.50 18.76
C SER A 210 -0.55 11.47 19.90
N HIS A 211 0.08 10.31 19.72
CA HIS A 211 -0.04 9.16 20.64
C HIS A 211 1.25 8.87 21.43
N GLY A 212 2.37 9.46 21.01
CA GLY A 212 3.69 9.24 21.59
C GLY A 212 4.06 7.77 21.65
N ARG A 213 4.65 7.35 22.77
CA ARG A 213 5.05 5.94 22.99
C ARG A 213 3.88 4.99 23.18
N GLY A 214 2.66 5.50 23.35
CA GLY A 214 1.44 4.70 23.41
C GLY A 214 0.89 4.30 22.04
N LEU A 215 1.56 4.69 20.95
CA LEU A 215 1.16 4.40 19.57
C LEU A 215 0.88 2.91 19.35
N THR A 216 -0.19 2.63 18.62
CA THR A 216 -0.61 1.30 18.16
C THR A 216 -0.74 1.25 16.64
N SER A 217 -0.76 0.05 16.05
CA SER A 217 -1.02 -0.12 14.60
C SER A 217 -2.38 0.43 14.19
N GLN A 218 -3.38 0.39 15.09
CA GLN A 218 -4.69 0.98 14.82
C GLN A 218 -4.61 2.50 14.68
N ASP A 219 -3.82 3.18 15.51
CA ASP A 219 -3.65 4.64 15.41
C ASP A 219 -2.98 5.04 14.09
N ILE A 220 -2.00 4.24 13.62
CA ILE A 220 -1.35 4.42 12.31
C ILE A 220 -2.37 4.22 11.19
N ALA A 221 -3.18 3.16 11.27
CA ALA A 221 -4.21 2.86 10.28
C ALA A 221 -5.31 3.94 10.22
N ASP A 222 -5.73 4.47 11.37
CA ASP A 222 -6.67 5.58 11.46
C ASP A 222 -6.09 6.83 10.79
N GLU A 223 -4.78 7.06 10.97
CA GLU A 223 -4.08 8.17 10.36
C GLU A 223 -3.92 8.03 8.84
N TRP A 224 -3.68 6.80 8.35
CA TRP A 224 -3.73 6.50 6.92
C TRP A 224 -5.11 6.79 6.34
N LEU A 225 -6.19 6.33 6.99
CA LEU A 225 -7.57 6.62 6.56
C LEU A 225 -7.89 8.11 6.56
N ARG A 226 -7.30 8.87 7.49
CA ARG A 226 -7.49 10.31 7.61
C ARG A 226 -6.78 11.09 6.50
N GLN A 227 -5.57 10.70 6.13
CA GLN A 227 -4.67 11.52 5.32
C GLN A 227 -4.44 11.02 3.90
N ILE A 228 -4.54 9.70 3.67
CA ILE A 228 -4.05 9.06 2.45
C ILE A 228 -5.26 8.63 1.59
N PRO A 229 -5.65 9.43 0.59
CA PRO A 229 -6.81 9.10 -0.25
C PRO A 229 -6.54 7.93 -1.20
N PHE A 230 -5.26 7.68 -1.51
CA PHE A 230 -4.81 6.74 -2.53
C PHE A 230 -3.39 6.24 -2.22
N GLY A 231 -3.12 4.97 -2.56
CA GLY A 231 -1.80 4.34 -2.51
C GLY A 231 -1.56 3.54 -3.79
N TRP A 232 -0.34 3.04 -3.99
CA TRP A 232 0.01 2.19 -5.14
C TRP A 232 0.08 0.72 -4.72
N SER A 233 -0.29 -0.22 -5.60
CA SER A 233 -0.08 -1.67 -5.38
C SER A 233 -0.55 -2.21 -4.01
N ALA A 234 0.38 -2.56 -3.11
CA ALA A 234 0.13 -3.10 -1.78
C ALA A 234 -0.67 -2.14 -0.90
N GLU A 235 -0.25 -0.88 -0.85
CA GLU A 235 -0.85 0.15 -0.01
C GLU A 235 -2.27 0.50 -0.47
N TRP A 236 -2.53 0.45 -1.79
CA TRP A 236 -3.89 0.62 -2.31
C TRP A 236 -4.84 -0.41 -1.70
N ILE A 237 -4.45 -1.69 -1.72
CA ILE A 237 -5.25 -2.80 -1.19
C ILE A 237 -5.39 -2.66 0.32
N ALA A 238 -4.31 -2.32 1.03
CA ALA A 238 -4.36 -2.09 2.46
C ALA A 238 -5.37 -0.99 2.84
N ILE A 239 -5.33 0.16 2.14
CA ILE A 239 -6.29 1.26 2.35
C ILE A 239 -7.73 0.82 2.02
N GLN A 240 -7.95 0.02 0.96
CA GLN A 240 -9.28 -0.49 0.65
C GLN A 240 -9.79 -1.46 1.73
N ASN A 241 -8.91 -2.31 2.26
CA ASN A 241 -9.23 -3.22 3.35
C ASN A 241 -9.60 -2.44 4.63
N LEU A 242 -8.83 -1.41 4.98
CA LEU A 242 -9.15 -0.49 6.08
C LEU A 242 -10.53 0.16 5.89
N ARG A 243 -10.83 0.67 4.69
CA ARG A 243 -12.14 1.25 4.35
C ARG A 243 -13.29 0.24 4.41
N ALA A 244 -12.99 -1.04 4.20
CA ALA A 244 -13.94 -2.14 4.34
C ALA A 244 -14.11 -2.62 5.80
N GLY A 245 -13.36 -2.05 6.75
CA GLY A 245 -13.42 -2.38 8.17
C GLY A 245 -12.52 -3.54 8.59
N LEU A 246 -11.60 -3.99 7.74
CA LEU A 246 -10.51 -4.87 8.17
C LEU A 246 -9.43 -4.00 8.84
N THR A 247 -9.04 -4.33 10.05
CA THR A 247 -8.02 -3.61 10.82
C THR A 247 -6.66 -4.28 10.67
N PRO A 248 -5.56 -3.63 11.09
CA PRO A 248 -4.28 -4.30 11.25
C PRO A 248 -4.37 -5.52 12.20
N PRO A 249 -3.63 -6.61 11.93
CA PRO A 249 -2.70 -6.78 10.81
C PRO A 249 -3.33 -7.28 9.50
N GLU A 250 -4.60 -7.68 9.52
CA GLU A 250 -5.27 -8.29 8.37
C GLU A 250 -5.44 -7.31 7.20
N SER A 251 -5.51 -6.01 7.46
CA SER A 251 -5.62 -5.00 6.42
C SER A 251 -4.48 -5.06 5.41
N GLY A 252 -3.25 -5.34 5.85
CA GLY A 252 -2.07 -5.40 4.98
C GLY A 252 -1.96 -6.70 4.17
N SER A 253 -2.53 -7.80 4.66
CA SER A 253 -2.32 -9.16 4.11
C SER A 253 -3.54 -9.74 3.39
N TYR A 254 -4.76 -9.36 3.79
CA TYR A 254 -5.97 -9.94 3.24
C TYR A 254 -6.12 -9.65 1.74
N ARG A 255 -6.00 -10.70 0.92
CA ARG A 255 -6.07 -10.63 -0.55
C ARG A 255 -5.13 -9.56 -1.13
N ASN A 256 -3.96 -9.39 -0.53
CA ASN A 256 -2.93 -8.50 -1.01
C ASN A 256 -1.76 -9.32 -1.60
N PRO A 257 -1.68 -9.47 -2.93
CA PRO A 257 -0.59 -10.24 -3.55
C PRO A 257 0.77 -9.54 -3.43
N TYR A 258 0.79 -8.26 -3.05
CA TYR A 258 1.98 -7.42 -2.98
C TYR A 258 2.53 -7.31 -1.54
N SER A 259 2.08 -8.14 -0.60
CA SER A 259 2.42 -8.01 0.83
C SER A 259 3.93 -8.01 1.13
N ASP A 260 4.73 -8.62 0.26
CA ASP A 260 6.20 -8.73 0.43
C ASP A 260 6.97 -7.67 -0.37
N TRP A 261 6.27 -6.71 -0.98
CA TRP A 261 6.92 -5.62 -1.69
C TRP A 261 7.52 -4.62 -0.70
N ILE A 262 8.33 -3.70 -1.24
CA ILE A 262 9.21 -2.81 -0.48
C ILE A 262 8.48 -1.81 0.42
N GLY A 263 7.15 -1.70 0.34
CA GLY A 263 6.35 -0.66 0.97
C GLY A 263 6.65 -0.39 2.45
N VAL A 264 6.78 -1.42 3.28
CA VAL A 264 7.15 -1.28 4.71
C VAL A 264 8.63 -0.91 4.85
N GLN A 265 9.49 -1.51 4.03
CA GLN A 265 10.93 -1.32 4.11
C GLN A 265 11.33 0.13 3.76
N MET A 266 10.68 0.75 2.77
CA MET A 266 11.01 2.11 2.33
C MET A 266 10.68 3.18 3.38
N ARG A 267 9.65 2.97 4.20
CA ARG A 267 9.20 3.90 5.25
C ARG A 267 9.71 3.58 6.66
N GLY A 268 10.37 2.44 6.87
CA GLY A 268 10.86 2.01 8.18
C GLY A 268 12.00 2.87 8.74
N MET A 269 12.62 3.72 7.93
CA MET A 269 13.74 4.59 8.35
C MET A 269 13.33 5.56 9.46
N ILE A 270 12.12 6.11 9.39
CA ILE A 270 11.60 7.05 10.39
C ILE A 270 11.53 6.46 11.80
N CYS A 271 11.27 5.15 11.90
CA CYS A 271 11.21 4.43 13.18
C CYS A 271 12.56 4.48 13.92
N GLY A 272 13.67 4.36 13.18
CA GLY A 272 15.02 4.51 13.73
C GLY A 272 15.34 5.95 14.12
N MET A 273 14.90 6.93 13.31
CA MET A 273 15.10 8.35 13.57
C MET A 273 14.36 8.87 14.81
N LEU A 274 13.20 8.29 15.13
CA LEU A 274 12.43 8.57 16.35
C LEU A 274 12.98 7.92 17.62
N ALA A 275 13.82 6.89 17.46
CA ALA A 275 14.35 6.09 18.56
C ALA A 275 15.91 6.04 18.56
N PRO A 276 16.60 7.19 18.53
CA PRO A 276 18.06 7.21 18.53
C PRO A 276 18.62 6.57 19.80
N GLY A 277 19.57 5.65 19.63
CA GLY A 277 20.15 4.87 20.73
C GLY A 277 19.21 3.85 21.38
N GLN A 278 17.99 3.66 20.85
CA GLN A 278 16.96 2.80 21.42
C GLN A 278 16.52 1.73 20.40
N PRO A 279 17.36 0.73 20.11
CA PRO A 279 17.09 -0.25 19.05
C PRO A 279 15.80 -1.05 19.28
N LEU A 280 15.45 -1.39 20.53
CA LEU A 280 14.20 -2.09 20.83
C LEU A 280 12.96 -1.22 20.55
N GLU A 281 13.05 0.09 20.77
CA GLU A 281 11.96 1.00 20.42
C GLU A 281 11.86 1.17 18.91
N ALA A 282 12.99 1.29 18.19
CA ALA A 282 12.98 1.33 16.74
C ALA A 282 12.33 0.08 16.12
N VAL A 283 12.65 -1.11 16.66
CA VAL A 283 12.04 -2.38 16.24
C VAL A 283 10.55 -2.42 16.58
N ARG A 284 10.14 -1.90 17.75
CA ARG A 284 8.71 -1.81 18.11
C ARG A 284 7.94 -0.91 17.16
N LEU A 285 8.46 0.28 16.85
CA LEU A 285 7.83 1.23 15.93
C LEU A 285 7.73 0.64 14.51
N ALA A 286 8.81 0.01 14.02
CA ALA A 286 8.82 -0.65 12.72
C ALA A 286 7.84 -1.83 12.66
N HIS A 287 7.70 -2.58 13.76
CA HIS A 287 6.70 -3.63 13.86
C HIS A 287 5.28 -3.06 13.78
N LEU A 288 4.97 -2.00 14.53
CA LEU A 288 3.63 -1.41 14.51
C LEU A 288 3.24 -0.86 13.14
N ASP A 289 4.18 -0.27 12.41
CA ASP A 289 3.97 0.26 11.05
C ASP A 289 3.93 -0.84 9.97
N GLY A 290 4.52 -1.98 10.26
CA GLY A 290 4.70 -3.10 9.32
C GLY A 290 3.61 -4.17 9.37
N VAL A 291 2.70 -4.11 10.34
CA VAL A 291 1.61 -5.08 10.52
C VAL A 291 0.26 -4.45 10.21
#